data_AF-A0A7G8JNG3-F1
#
_entry.id   AF-A0A7G8JNG3-F1
#
_cell.length_a   1.000
_cell.length_b   1.000
_cell.length_c   1.000
_cell.angle_alpha   90.00
_cell.angle_beta   90.00
_cell.angle_gamma   90.00
#
_symmetry.space_group_name_H-M   'P 1'
#
loop_
_entity.id
_entity.type
_entity.pdbx_description
1 polymer ?
#
loop_
_entity_poly.entity_id
_entity_poly.type
_entity_poly.pdbx_seq_one_letter_code
_entity_poly.pdbx_strand_id
1 'polypeptide(L)' 'MNPAKQHRKLHKLLSRAEVCLTRDEAQKILKKAAKTQRKLEQGPSAVGLEDSVA' A
#
# COMPACT_ATOMS: atom_id res chain seq x y z
N MET A 1 -2.31 12.97 -8.95
CA MET A 1 -2.87 12.00 -7.97
C MET A 1 -3.82 12.72 -7.02
N ASN A 2 -4.93 12.11 -6.59
CA ASN A 2 -5.83 12.70 -5.58
C ASN A 2 -5.52 12.10 -4.18
N PRO A 3 -5.00 12.89 -3.22
CA PRO A 3 -4.64 12.41 -1.88
C PRO A 3 -5.81 11.82 -1.10
N ALA A 4 -7.00 12.43 -1.17
CA ALA A 4 -8.19 11.94 -0.48
C ALA A 4 -8.61 10.54 -0.96
N LYS A 5 -8.47 10.25 -2.25
CA LYS A 5 -8.70 8.88 -2.79
C LYS A 5 -7.69 7.86 -2.25
N GLN A 6 -6.45 8.28 -1.98
CA GLN A 6 -5.41 7.39 -1.47
C GLN A 6 -5.53 7.15 0.03
N HIS A 7 -5.91 8.15 0.83
CA HIS A 7 -6.27 7.93 2.25
C HIS A 7 -7.42 6.94 2.41
N ARG A 8 -8.49 7.07 1.60
CA ARG A 8 -9.58 6.08 1.61
C ARG A 8 -9.11 4.68 1.25
N LYS A 9 -8.16 4.57 0.31
CA LYS A 9 -7.57 3.29 -0.08
C LYS A 9 -6.71 2.69 1.03
N LEU A 10 -5.94 3.52 1.75
CA LEU A 10 -5.15 3.10 2.90
C LEU A 10 -6.06 2.56 4.00
N HIS A 11 -7.10 3.30 4.37
CA HIS A 11 -8.07 2.87 5.37
C HIS A 11 -8.72 1.53 5.01
N LYS A 12 -9.12 1.34 3.75
CA LYS A 12 -9.68 0.06 3.27
C LYS A 12 -8.68 -1.10 3.36
N LEU A 13 -7.38 -0.83 3.19
CA LEU A 13 -6.35 -1.86 3.34
C LEU A 13 -6.14 -2.23 4.81
N LEU A 14 -6.20 -1.25 5.73
CA LEU A 14 -6.12 -1.49 7.17
C LEU A 14 -7.29 -2.36 7.64
N SER A 15 -8.54 -2.05 7.26
CA SER A 15 -9.69 -2.90 7.60
C SER A 15 -9.59 -4.31 7.02
N ARG A 16 -8.90 -4.51 5.88
CA ARG A 16 -8.64 -5.86 5.34
C ARG A 16 -7.54 -6.60 6.09
N ALA A 17 -6.62 -5.89 6.74
CA ALA A 17 -5.56 -6.49 7.56
C ALA A 17 -6.14 -7.16 8.81
N GLU A 18 -7.24 -6.63 9.35
CA GLU A 18 -7.93 -7.20 10.52
C GLU A 18 -8.52 -8.59 10.28
N VAL A 19 -8.76 -8.96 9.02
CA VAL A 19 -9.46 -10.19 8.64
C VAL A 19 -8.65 -11.14 7.75
N CYS A 20 -7.37 -10.87 7.49
CA CYS A 20 -6.57 -11.76 6.66
C CYS A 20 -6.21 -13.04 7.41
N LEU A 21 -6.44 -14.20 6.78
CA LEU A 21 -6.22 -15.51 7.40
C LEU A 21 -4.99 -16.22 6.84
N THR A 22 -4.38 -15.67 5.79
CA THR A 22 -3.23 -16.27 5.12
C THR A 22 -2.06 -15.29 5.02
N ARG A 23 -0.84 -15.84 5.09
CA ARG A 23 0.41 -15.10 4.96
C ARG A 23 0.46 -14.31 3.64
N ASP A 24 0.00 -14.91 2.55
CA ASP A 24 0.05 -14.31 1.22
C ASP A 24 -0.92 -13.12 1.08
N GLU A 25 -2.09 -13.18 1.73
CA GLU A 25 -3.01 -12.05 1.81
C GLU A 25 -2.43 -10.89 2.63
N ALA A 26 -1.83 -11.20 3.78
CA ALA A 26 -1.14 -10.21 4.61
C ALA A 26 -0.02 -9.51 3.83
N GLN A 27 0.84 -10.26 3.14
CA GLN A 27 1.91 -9.70 2.30
C GLN A 27 1.36 -8.80 1.18
N LYS A 28 0.25 -9.17 0.54
CA LYS A 28 -0.41 -8.35 -0.49
C LYS A 28 -0.95 -7.04 0.09
N ILE A 29 -1.51 -7.07 1.31
CA ILE A 29 -2.02 -5.87 1.99
C ILE A 29 -0.87 -4.93 2.33
N LEU A 30 0.23 -5.45 2.90
CA LEU A 30 1.43 -4.68 3.24
C LEU A 30 2.04 -3.98 2.01
N LYS A 31 2.24 -4.72 0.91
CA LYS A 31 2.76 -4.15 -0.35
C LYS A 31 1.87 -3.02 -0.88
N LYS A 32 0.55 -3.19 -0.81
CA LYS A 32 -0.42 -2.16 -1.25
C LYS A 32 -0.44 -0.95 -0.33
N ALA A 33 -0.30 -1.14 0.98
CA ALA A 33 -0.24 -0.06 1.96
C ALA A 33 1.02 0.78 1.75
N ALA A 34 2.19 0.15 1.67
CA ALA A 34 3.47 0.82 1.40
C ALA A 34 3.42 1.63 0.08
N LYS A 35 2.86 1.05 -0.99
CA LYS A 35 2.69 1.77 -2.26
C LYS A 35 1.74 2.96 -2.16
N THR A 36 0.72 2.88 -1.32
CA THR A 36 -0.26 3.97 -1.09
C THR A 36 0.39 5.09 -0.28
N GLN A 37 1.15 4.72 0.76
CA GLN A 37 1.94 5.61 1.61
C GLN A 37 2.99 6.40 0.80
N ARG A 38 3.83 5.71 0.02
CA ARG A 38 4.84 6.35 -0.84
C ARG A 38 4.22 7.35 -1.81
N LYS A 39 3.05 7.02 -2.35
CA LYS A 39 2.33 7.90 -3.26
C LYS A 39 1.81 9.16 -2.57
N LEU A 40 1.45 9.09 -1.29
CA LEU A 40 1.08 10.25 -0.48
C LEU A 40 2.30 11.11 -0.14
N GLU A 41 3.44 10.48 0.14
CA GLU A 41 4.69 11.15 0.52
C GLU A 41 5.42 11.81 -0.67
N GLN A 42 5.51 11.13 -1.82
CA GLN A 42 6.39 11.52 -2.93
C GLN A 42 5.65 12.12 -4.15
N GLY A 43 4.31 12.12 -4.15
CA GLY A 43 3.53 12.53 -5.33
C GLY A 43 3.70 11.58 -6.53
N PRO A 44 3.14 11.90 -7.72
CA PRO A 44 2.98 10.95 -8.83
C PRO A 44 4.28 10.46 -9.52
N SER A 45 5.46 10.91 -9.12
CA SER A 45 6.71 10.72 -9.87
C SER A 45 7.56 9.53 -9.44
N ALA A 46 7.22 8.84 -8.34
CA ALA A 46 8.03 7.74 -7.81
C ALA A 46 7.32 6.39 -7.92
N VAL A 47 7.43 5.75 -9.08
CA VAL A 47 7.09 4.33 -9.23
C VAL A 47 8.26 3.66 -9.94
N GLY A 48 9.19 3.08 -9.18
CA GLY A 48 10.34 2.40 -9.79
C GLY A 48 11.38 1.76 -8.88
N LEU A 49 11.21 1.68 -7.55
CA LEU A 49 12.24 1.08 -6.70
C LEU A 49 11.65 0.11 -5.66
N GLU A 50 11.55 -1.16 -6.05
CA GLU A 50 11.74 -2.33 -5.16
C GLU A 50 11.41 -3.66 -5.87
N ASP A 51 12.36 -4.13 -6.70
CA ASP A 51 12.70 -5.56 -6.80
C ASP A 51 14.20 -5.67 -6.51
N SER A 52 14.58 -5.47 -5.24
CA SER A 52 15.91 -5.85 -4.73
C SER A 52 15.91 -5.75 -3.20
N VAL A 53 15.45 -6.82 -2.56
CA VAL A 53 16.05 -7.28 -1.31
C VAL A 53 16.18 -8.79 -1.47
N ALA A 54 17.42 -9.20 -1.75
CA ALA A 54 17.92 -10.56 -1.59
C ALA A 54 18.00 -10.92 -0.10
#